data_AF-A0A558ZST9-F1
#
_entry.id   AF-A0A558ZST9-F1
#
_cell.length_a   1.000
_cell.length_b   1.000
_cell.length_c   1.000
_cell.angle_alpha   90.00
_cell.angle_beta   90.00
_cell.angle_gamma   90.00
#
_symmetry.space_group_name_H-M   'P 1'
#
loop_
_entity.id
_entity.type
_entity.pdbx_description
1 polymer ?
#
loop_
_entity_poly.entity_id
_entity_poly.type
_entity_poly.pdbx_seq_one_letter_code
_entity_poly.pdbx_strand_id
1 'polypeptide(L)' 'MRDVKDPEIRRAEIMDAAMLLFMEKGYANTTTQDIVDKVNISRGLLYYHFKNKEDILYCLVERYSEKL' A
#
# COMPACT_ATOMS: atom_id res chain seq x y z
N MET A 1 8.35 -21.35 4.46
CA MET A 1 7.47 -21.30 3.28
C MET A 1 7.11 -19.84 3.06
N ARG A 2 7.20 -19.27 1.85
CA ARG A 2 6.60 -17.94 1.63
C ARG A 2 5.09 -18.17 1.59
N ASP A 3 4.38 -17.75 2.63
CA ASP A 3 2.92 -17.87 2.66
C ASP A 3 2.33 -17.02 1.53
N VAL A 4 1.77 -17.71 0.54
CA VAL A 4 1.01 -17.09 -0.53
C VAL A 4 -0.34 -16.70 0.05
N LYS A 5 -0.46 -15.42 0.39
CA LYS A 5 -1.74 -14.82 0.80
C LYS A 5 -2.58 -14.53 -0.43
N ASP A 6 -3.89 -14.51 -0.23
CA ASP A 6 -4.84 -14.04 -1.24
C ASP A 6 -4.42 -12.63 -1.74
N PRO A 7 -4.47 -12.38 -3.07
CA PRO A 7 -4.14 -11.08 -3.65
C PRO A 7 -4.86 -9.90 -2.99
N GLU A 8 -6.13 -10.05 -2.59
CA GLU A 8 -6.89 -8.96 -1.98
C GLU A 8 -6.41 -8.67 -0.55
N ILE A 9 -6.04 -9.71 0.21
CA ILE A 9 -5.41 -9.53 1.53
C ILE A 9 -4.10 -8.77 1.37
N ARG A 10 -3.26 -9.15 0.40
CA ARG A 10 -1.98 -8.48 0.15
C ARG A 10 -2.18 -7.02 -0.24
N ARG A 11 -3.16 -6.77 -1.11
CA ARG A 11 -3.53 -5.42 -1.56
C ARG A 11 -3.97 -4.56 -0.38
N ALA A 12 -4.77 -5.12 0.54
CA ALA A 12 -5.19 -4.43 1.75
C ALA A 12 -4.01 -4.08 2.67
N GLU A 13 -3.10 -5.03 2.92
CA GLU A 13 -1.90 -4.80 3.76
C GLU A 13 -1.02 -3.66 3.23
N ILE A 14 -0.85 -3.59 1.90
CA ILE A 14 -0.10 -2.50 1.24
C ILE A 14 -0.78 -1.16 1.49
N MET A 15 -2.10 -1.08 1.31
CA MET A 15 -2.87 0.15 1.53
C MET A 15 -2.82 0.60 2.98
N ASP A 16 -2.93 -0.33 3.94
CA ASP A 16 -2.90 -0.02 5.36
C ASP A 16 -1.52 0.51 5.79
N ALA A 17 -0.44 -0.12 5.33
CA ALA A 17 0.91 0.36 5.56
C ALA A 17 1.17 1.74 4.93
N ALA A 18 0.69 1.95 3.71
CA ALA A 18 0.80 3.25 3.04
C ALA A 18 0.05 4.34 3.79
N MET A 19 -1.16 4.07 4.26
CA MET A 19 -1.94 5.02 5.07
C MET A 19 -1.20 5.42 6.34
N LEU A 20 -0.65 4.45 7.08
CA LEU A 20 0.14 4.73 8.28
C LEU A 20 1.33 5.63 7.98
N LEU A 21 2.11 5.31 6.94
CA LEU A 21 3.26 6.12 6.55
C LEU A 21 2.87 7.52 6.08
N PHE A 22 1.76 7.65 5.35
CA PHE A 22 1.22 8.95 4.95
C PHE A 22 0.81 9.80 6.15
N MET A 23 0.25 9.19 7.20
CA MET A 23 -0.09 9.87 8.45
C MET A 23 1.16 10.23 9.28
N GLU A 24 2.17 9.36 9.32
CA GLU A 24 3.37 9.54 10.15
C GLU A 24 4.33 10.60 9.60
N LYS A 25 4.57 10.61 8.28
CA LYS A 25 5.58 11.50 7.66
C LYS A 25 5.09 12.30 6.45
N GLY A 26 3.82 12.16 6.08
CA GLY A 26 3.22 12.83 4.93
C GLY A 26 3.41 12.05 3.62
N TYR A 27 2.47 12.26 2.69
CA TYR A 27 2.47 11.64 1.37
C TYR A 27 3.75 11.95 0.58
N ALA A 28 4.18 13.21 0.55
CA ALA A 28 5.35 13.64 -0.21
C ALA A 28 6.65 12.93 0.23
N ASN A 29 6.83 12.72 1.54
CA ASN A 29 8.02 12.10 2.12
C ASN A 29 7.96 10.56 2.20
N THR A 30 6.86 9.95 1.75
CA THR A 30 6.71 8.50 1.68
C THR A 30 7.11 8.00 0.30
N THR A 31 7.94 6.96 0.23
CA THR A 31 8.36 6.30 -1.00
C THR A 31 7.68 4.93 -1.10
N THR A 32 7.65 4.34 -2.31
CA THR A 32 7.20 2.95 -2.47
C THR A 32 8.13 1.97 -1.77
N GLN A 33 9.40 2.31 -1.59
CA GLN A 33 10.35 1.49 -0.83
C GLN A 33 9.98 1.45 0.66
N ASP A 34 9.60 2.58 1.26
CA ASP A 34 9.14 2.60 2.66
C ASP A 34 7.94 1.65 2.88
N ILE A 35 7.00 1.63 1.92
CA ILE A 35 5.82 0.78 1.98
C ILE A 35 6.23 -0.70 1.86
N VAL A 36 7.12 -1.01 0.91
CA VAL A 36 7.68 -2.36 0.72
C VAL A 36 8.35 -2.87 2.00
N ASP A 37 9.15 -2.01 2.64
CA ASP A 37 9.87 -2.33 3.86
C ASP A 37 8.91 -2.52 5.05
N LYS A 38 7.89 -1.66 5.16
CA LYS A 38 6.86 -1.74 6.22
C LYS A 38 6.03 -3.03 6.14
N VAL A 39 5.68 -3.49 4.94
CA VAL A 39 4.90 -4.73 4.72
C VAL A 39 5.80 -5.97 4.63
N ASN A 40 7.12 -5.79 4.51
CA ASN A 40 8.11 -6.86 4.28
C ASN A 40 7.80 -7.68 3.02
N ILE A 41 7.73 -7.00 1.87
CA ILE A 41 7.47 -7.61 0.55
C ILE A 41 8.58 -7.31 -0.44
N SER A 42 8.47 -7.84 -1.66
CA SER A 42 9.33 -7.39 -2.77
C SER A 42 8.71 -6.19 -3.47
N ARG A 43 9.54 -5.35 -4.09
CA ARG A 43 9.08 -4.28 -4.99
C ARG A 43 8.18 -4.82 -6.11
N GLY A 44 8.55 -5.95 -6.70
CA GLY A 44 7.75 -6.58 -7.77
C GLY A 44 6.35 -6.94 -7.31
N LEU A 45 6.17 -7.39 -6.06
CA LEU A 45 4.85 -7.68 -5.50
C LEU A 45 4.05 -6.40 -5.25
N LEU A 46 4.67 -5.31 -4.80
CA LEU A 46 3.97 -4.01 -4.72
C LEU A 46 3.49 -3.57 -6.11
N TYR A 47 4.37 -3.64 -7.11
CA TYR A 47 4.04 -3.22 -8.48
C TYR A 47 3.06 -4.14 -9.21
N TYR A 48 2.89 -5.37 -8.74
CA TYR A 48 1.80 -6.24 -9.20
C TYR A 48 0.42 -5.70 -8.79
N HIS A 49 0.30 -5.08 -7.62
CA HIS A 49 -0.96 -4.52 -7.12
C HIS A 49 -1.18 -3.05 -7.47
N PHE A 50 -0.11 -2.25 -7.53
CA PHE A 50 -0.20 -0.80 -7.69
C PHE A 50 0.86 -0.27 -8.64
N LYS A 51 0.45 0.60 -9.58
CA LYS A 51 1.36 1.17 -10.58
C LYS A 51 2.39 2.11 -9.96
N ASN A 52 1.97 2.88 -8.96
CA ASN A 52 2.80 3.87 -8.27
C ASN A 52 2.16 4.27 -6.92
N LYS A 53 2.78 5.21 -6.21
CA LYS A 53 2.30 5.73 -4.93
C LYS A 53 0.95 6.47 -5.04
N GLU A 54 0.69 7.11 -6.18
CA GLU A 54 -0.53 7.86 -6.44
C GLU A 54 -1.74 6.92 -6.59
N ASP A 55 -1.55 5.79 -7.28
CA ASP A 55 -2.53 4.70 -7.41
C ASP A 55 -2.97 4.17 -6.04
N ILE A 56 -2.02 3.98 -5.11
CA ILE A 56 -2.32 3.60 -3.73
C ILE A 56 -3.17 4.67 -3.03
N LEU A 57 -2.83 5.95 -3.23
CA LEU A 57 -3.58 7.06 -2.65
C LEU A 57 -5.01 7.12 -3.21
N TYR A 58 -5.20 6.97 -4.52
CA TYR A 58 -6.53 6.94 -5.14
C TYR A 58 -7.39 5.83 -4.55
N CYS A 59 -6.86 4.60 -4.46
CA CYS A 59 -7.59 3.49 -3.87
C CYS A 59 -7.90 3.70 -2.38
N LEU A 60 -7.02 4.38 -1.63
CA LEU A 60 -7.31 4.76 -0.25
C LEU A 60 -8.45 5.77 -0.18
N VAL A 61 -8.44 6.79 -1.05
CA VAL A 61 -9.54 7.77 -1.14
C VAL A 61 -10.86 7.07 -1.50
N GLU A 62 -10.88 6.19 -2.50
CA GLU A 62 -12.05 5.39 -2.87
C GLU A 62 -12.59 4.60 -1.68
N ARG A 63 -11.73 3.83 -0.99
CA ARG A 63 -12.07 3.01 0.19
C ARG A 63 -12.76 3.81 1.29
N TYR A 64 -12.39 5.08 1.48
CA TYR A 64 -13.00 5.94 2.51
C TYR A 64 -14.18 6.76 1.99
N SER A 65 -14.25 7.06 0.70
CA SER A 65 -15.40 7.72 0.10
C SER A 65 -16.65 6.82 0.08
N GLU A 66 -16.49 5.51 -0.07
CA GLU A 66 -17.60 4.54 -0.04
C GLU A 66 -18.18 4.32 1.38
N LYS A 67 -17.47 4.79 2.42
CA LYS A 67 -17.87 4.65 3.83
C LYS A 67 -18.56 5.90 4.39
N LEU A 68 -18.76 6.93 3.58
CA LEU A 68 -19.52 8.13 3.90
C LEU A 68 -20.95 8.01 3.34
#